data_AF-W7CFM5-F1
#
_entry.id   AF-W7CFM5-F1
#
_cell.length_a   1.000
_cell.length_b   1.000
_cell.length_c   1.000
_cell.angle_alpha   90.00
_cell.angle_beta   90.00
_cell.angle_gamma   90.00
#
_symmetry.space_group_name_H-M   'P 1'
#
loop_
_entity.id
_entity.type
_entity.pdbx_description
1 polymer ?
#
loop_
_entity_poly.entity_id
_entity_poly.type
_entity_poly.pdbx_seq_one_letter_code
_entity_poly.pdbx_strand_id
1 'polypeptide(L)'
;MENVLISNNTISVDVSDYTTSPNNYSGITLAGDYQGNRWIKNISIGTNNIIFTGKSGSTIDMEAGLAPNDFKSCYGIAFLLPINMANISIQNNIISNTPLSGIYLGRLSNGGTSKVSEVQGIKISDNILTNCAYLKQPSSTTSFIDLRGNILGATIQSNLMNDKFEIEKALYSIRLTPTPGKDIYIRDNVVTTKQAVTKIKMLIAAGYEQTVKA
;
A
#
# COMPACT_ATOMS: atom_id res chain seq x y z
N MET A 1 14.13 -15.06 -2.60
CA MET A 1 13.27 -15.13 -3.80
C MET A 1 13.80 -14.08 -4.75
N GLU A 2 14.15 -14.47 -5.96
CA GLU A 2 14.79 -13.58 -6.92
C GLU A 2 14.22 -13.82 -8.32
N ASN A 3 14.21 -12.76 -9.14
CA ASN A 3 13.86 -12.83 -10.57
C ASN A 3 12.43 -13.34 -10.82
N VAL A 4 11.45 -12.69 -10.20
CA VAL A 4 10.03 -13.04 -10.33
C VAL A 4 9.31 -11.99 -11.17
N LEU A 5 8.49 -12.44 -12.12
CA LEU A 5 7.57 -11.61 -12.88
C LEU A 5 6.14 -12.03 -12.58
N ILE A 6 5.29 -11.08 -12.17
CA ILE A 6 3.85 -11.26 -12.00
C ILE A 6 3.15 -10.23 -12.88
N SER A 7 2.58 -10.68 -13.99
CA SER A 7 1.97 -9.76 -14.95
C SER A 7 0.78 -10.31 -15.69
N ASN A 8 -0.08 -9.41 -16.18
CA ASN A 8 -1.23 -9.73 -17.01
C ASN A 8 -2.27 -10.62 -16.34
N ASN A 9 -2.43 -10.50 -15.01
CA ASN A 9 -3.44 -11.24 -14.25
C ASN A 9 -4.66 -10.37 -13.96
N THR A 10 -5.83 -11.00 -13.88
CA THR A 10 -7.01 -10.44 -13.20
C THR A 10 -7.20 -11.19 -11.90
N ILE A 11 -7.14 -10.48 -10.77
CA ILE A 11 -7.23 -11.03 -9.43
C ILE A 11 -8.46 -10.41 -8.75
N SER A 12 -9.46 -11.24 -8.46
CA SER A 12 -10.62 -10.84 -7.66
C SER A 12 -10.45 -11.35 -6.25
N VAL A 13 -10.54 -10.46 -5.26
CA VAL A 13 -10.45 -10.80 -3.85
C VAL A 13 -11.79 -10.46 -3.21
N ASP A 14 -12.56 -11.49 -2.86
CA ASP A 14 -13.76 -11.30 -2.05
C ASP A 14 -13.37 -11.12 -0.59
N VAL A 15 -13.86 -10.05 0.03
CA VAL A 15 -13.65 -9.73 1.46
C VAL A 15 -14.96 -9.76 2.25
N SER A 16 -16.00 -10.39 1.70
CA SER A 16 -17.30 -10.54 2.37
C SER A 16 -17.25 -11.44 3.61
N ASP A 17 -16.29 -12.37 3.68
CA ASP A 17 -16.10 -13.39 4.71
C ASP A 17 -14.99 -13.05 5.72
N TYR A 18 -14.72 -11.77 5.93
CA TYR A 18 -13.65 -11.23 6.79
C TYR A 18 -13.60 -11.83 8.22
N THR A 19 -14.69 -12.44 8.72
CA THR A 19 -14.78 -13.10 10.03
C THR A 19 -14.26 -14.55 10.06
N THR A 20 -14.19 -15.25 8.93
CA THR A 20 -14.07 -16.73 8.91
C THR A 20 -12.77 -17.30 8.38
N SER A 21 -11.68 -16.51 8.33
CA SER A 21 -10.37 -16.87 7.73
C SER A 21 -10.35 -16.67 6.22
N PRO A 22 -9.29 -16.10 5.62
CA PRO A 22 -7.91 -15.96 6.12
C PRO A 22 -7.61 -14.76 7.04
N ASN A 23 -6.47 -14.85 7.75
CA ASN A 23 -5.94 -13.78 8.61
C ASN A 23 -5.54 -12.50 7.86
N ASN A 24 -5.38 -12.55 6.53
CA ASN A 24 -5.08 -11.41 5.67
C ASN A 24 -5.66 -11.69 4.27
N TYR A 25 -6.14 -10.63 3.62
CA TYR A 25 -6.56 -10.65 2.22
C TYR A 25 -5.55 -9.85 1.41
N SER A 26 -5.05 -10.41 0.31
CA SER A 26 -4.14 -9.65 -0.56
C SER A 26 -4.31 -10.09 -2.00
N GLY A 27 -4.19 -9.15 -2.93
CA GLY A 27 -4.12 -9.49 -4.36
C GLY A 27 -2.80 -10.20 -4.67
N ILE A 28 -1.68 -9.55 -4.35
CA ILE A 28 -0.34 -10.11 -4.48
C ILE A 28 0.42 -9.90 -3.17
N THR A 29 0.94 -10.98 -2.60
CA THR A 29 1.74 -10.93 -1.36
C THR A 29 2.76 -12.06 -1.30
N LEU A 30 3.67 -11.98 -0.33
CA LEU A 30 4.52 -13.12 0.02
C LEU A 30 3.74 -14.06 0.95
N ALA A 31 3.74 -15.34 0.63
CA ALA A 31 3.24 -16.38 1.53
C ALA A 31 4.31 -16.79 2.55
N GLY A 32 3.85 -17.21 3.73
CA GLY A 32 4.67 -17.83 4.78
C GLY A 32 5.05 -16.92 5.94
N ASP A 33 5.70 -17.50 6.93
CA ASP A 33 6.36 -16.80 8.03
C ASP A 33 7.87 -16.73 7.75
N TYR A 34 8.53 -15.67 8.20
CA TYR A 34 9.96 -15.54 7.98
C TYR A 34 10.72 -14.95 9.18
N GLN A 35 11.82 -15.62 9.52
CA GLN A 35 12.81 -15.16 10.48
C GLN A 35 14.22 -15.07 9.86
N GLY A 36 14.88 -13.92 10.00
CA GLY A 36 16.30 -13.71 9.65
C GLY A 36 16.59 -12.51 8.72
N ASN A 37 17.75 -12.54 8.05
CA ASN A 37 18.26 -11.47 7.18
C ASN A 37 18.19 -11.83 5.68
N ARG A 38 17.01 -12.26 5.18
CA ARG A 38 16.83 -12.55 3.76
C ARG A 38 16.52 -11.31 2.94
N TRP A 39 16.80 -11.46 1.65
CA TRP A 39 16.47 -10.51 0.62
C TRP A 39 15.48 -11.11 -0.38
N ILE A 40 14.52 -10.30 -0.81
CA ILE A 40 13.84 -10.48 -2.09
C ILE A 40 14.41 -9.49 -3.08
N LYS A 41 14.71 -9.94 -4.30
CA LYS A 41 15.37 -9.09 -5.30
C LYS A 41 14.79 -9.27 -6.68
N ASN A 42 14.86 -8.23 -7.50
CA ASN A 42 14.52 -8.30 -8.94
C ASN A 42 13.11 -8.84 -9.17
N ILE A 43 12.13 -8.20 -8.53
CA ILE A 43 10.72 -8.58 -8.65
C ILE A 43 10.03 -7.53 -9.52
N SER A 44 9.31 -7.98 -10.54
CA SER A 44 8.49 -7.11 -11.39
C SER A 44 7.03 -7.51 -11.27
N ILE A 45 6.18 -6.57 -10.89
CA ILE A 45 4.73 -6.73 -10.80
C ILE A 45 4.11 -5.69 -11.69
N GLY A 46 3.50 -6.10 -12.81
CA GLY A 46 2.91 -5.11 -13.69
C GLY A 46 1.78 -5.58 -14.57
N THR A 47 0.97 -4.62 -15.00
CA THR A 47 -0.18 -4.90 -15.89
C THR A 47 -1.18 -5.87 -15.26
N ASN A 48 -1.32 -5.90 -13.94
CA ASN A 48 -2.35 -6.70 -13.26
C ASN A 48 -3.59 -5.83 -12.97
N ASN A 49 -4.75 -6.46 -13.00
CA ASN A 49 -6.02 -5.88 -12.59
C ASN A 49 -6.48 -6.56 -11.28
N ILE A 50 -6.37 -5.86 -10.16
CA ILE A 50 -6.66 -6.37 -8.82
C ILE A 50 -7.93 -5.65 -8.31
N ILE A 51 -8.97 -6.43 -8.06
CA ILE A 51 -10.28 -5.89 -7.67
C ILE A 51 -10.71 -6.56 -6.37
N PHE A 52 -11.00 -5.73 -5.38
CA PHE A 52 -11.62 -6.19 -4.14
C PHE A 52 -13.15 -6.09 -4.28
N THR A 53 -13.83 -7.17 -3.94
CA THR A 53 -15.28 -7.30 -4.02
C THR A 53 -15.84 -7.74 -2.68
N GLY A 54 -17.17 -7.69 -2.56
CA GLY A 54 -17.86 -8.05 -1.33
C GLY A 54 -18.40 -6.81 -0.63
N LYS A 55 -19.72 -6.81 -0.39
CA LYS A 55 -20.29 -6.01 0.69
C LYS A 55 -20.02 -6.80 1.94
N SER A 56 -19.13 -6.31 2.77
CA SER A 56 -19.05 -6.81 4.13
C SER A 56 -20.46 -6.75 4.75
N GLY A 57 -20.87 -7.79 5.48
CA GLY A 57 -22.27 -7.99 5.90
C GLY A 57 -22.89 -6.84 6.70
N SER A 58 -24.09 -7.04 7.25
CA SER A 58 -24.89 -6.04 7.99
C SER A 58 -24.18 -5.32 9.16
N THR A 59 -22.99 -5.77 9.55
CA THR A 59 -22.12 -5.25 10.60
C THR A 59 -20.94 -4.41 10.11
N ILE A 60 -20.61 -4.43 8.83
CA ILE A 60 -19.53 -3.63 8.24
C ILE A 60 -20.08 -2.88 7.05
N ASP A 61 -19.90 -1.57 7.09
CA ASP A 61 -20.10 -0.72 5.93
C ASP A 61 -18.73 -0.17 5.54
N MET A 62 -18.09 -0.87 4.60
CA MET A 62 -16.78 -0.53 4.03
C MET A 62 -16.82 0.86 3.36
N GLU A 63 -17.96 1.23 2.76
CA GLU A 63 -18.16 2.57 2.19
C GLU A 63 -18.32 3.64 3.27
N ALA A 64 -18.93 3.30 4.42
CA ALA A 64 -18.95 4.16 5.61
C ALA A 64 -17.63 4.10 6.42
N GLY A 65 -16.69 3.20 6.10
CA GLY A 65 -15.42 3.04 6.82
C GLY A 65 -15.59 2.43 8.21
N LEU A 66 -16.70 1.72 8.44
CA LEU A 66 -16.96 0.96 9.66
C LEU A 66 -16.28 -0.40 9.50
N ALA A 67 -15.41 -0.78 10.43
CA ALA A 67 -14.83 -2.11 10.50
C ALA A 67 -14.79 -2.62 11.95
N PRO A 68 -14.85 -3.94 12.14
CA PRO A 68 -14.76 -4.55 13.45
C PRO A 68 -13.33 -4.43 13.97
N ASN A 69 -13.18 -4.53 15.29
CA ASN A 69 -11.90 -4.39 15.95
C ASN A 69 -10.88 -5.47 15.53
N ASP A 70 -11.33 -6.60 14.98
CA ASP A 70 -10.53 -7.73 14.52
C ASP A 70 -10.32 -7.75 12.99
N PHE A 71 -10.59 -6.64 12.29
CA PHE A 71 -10.45 -6.56 10.85
C PHE A 71 -9.04 -6.98 10.39
N LYS A 72 -9.02 -7.95 9.47
CA LYS A 72 -7.82 -8.59 8.94
C LYS A 72 -7.13 -7.67 7.93
N SER A 73 -5.82 -7.81 7.75
CA SER A 73 -5.10 -6.88 6.86
C SER A 73 -5.47 -7.14 5.39
N CYS A 74 -5.92 -6.09 4.67
CA CYS A 74 -6.42 -6.22 3.30
C CYS A 74 -5.70 -5.24 2.35
N TYR A 75 -4.78 -5.73 1.51
CA TYR A 75 -3.92 -4.89 0.65
C TYR A 75 -3.92 -5.33 -0.82
N GLY A 76 -3.71 -4.41 -1.77
CA GLY A 76 -3.65 -4.76 -3.18
C GLY A 76 -2.40 -5.59 -3.50
N ILE A 77 -1.24 -4.94 -3.41
CA ILE A 77 0.08 -5.54 -3.47
C ILE A 77 0.77 -5.26 -2.14
N ALA A 78 1.14 -6.30 -1.39
CA ALA A 78 1.76 -6.11 -0.08
C ALA A 78 2.91 -7.06 0.23
N PHE A 79 4.03 -6.51 0.68
CA PHE A 79 5.13 -7.27 1.28
C PHE A 79 5.30 -6.85 2.75
N LEU A 80 4.58 -7.54 3.64
CA LEU A 80 4.42 -7.20 5.07
C LEU A 80 5.44 -7.87 6.00
N LEU A 81 6.16 -8.87 5.50
CA LEU A 81 7.15 -9.62 6.27
C LEU A 81 8.38 -8.75 6.53
N PRO A 82 9.09 -8.91 7.67
CA PRO A 82 10.31 -8.16 8.00
C PRO A 82 11.51 -8.66 7.17
N ILE A 83 11.40 -8.52 5.85
CA ILE A 83 12.37 -8.99 4.85
C ILE A 83 12.95 -7.77 4.14
N ASN A 84 14.22 -7.86 3.76
CA ASN A 84 14.86 -6.82 2.96
C ASN A 84 14.46 -6.95 1.49
N MET A 85 14.34 -5.83 0.78
CA MET A 85 13.85 -5.79 -0.59
C MET A 85 14.81 -4.99 -1.45
N ALA A 86 15.12 -5.50 -2.65
CA ALA A 86 15.91 -4.77 -3.63
C ALA A 86 15.30 -4.86 -5.03
N ASN A 87 15.39 -3.79 -5.82
CA ASN A 87 15.06 -3.81 -7.25
C ASN A 87 13.64 -4.35 -7.49
N ILE A 88 12.66 -3.73 -6.83
CA ILE A 88 11.25 -4.09 -6.96
C ILE A 88 10.58 -3.04 -7.85
N SER A 89 9.93 -3.49 -8.92
CA SER A 89 9.17 -2.63 -9.83
C SER A 89 7.68 -2.99 -9.78
N ILE A 90 6.83 -2.04 -9.46
CA ILE A 90 5.37 -2.17 -9.47
C ILE A 90 4.83 -1.14 -10.48
N GLN A 91 4.42 -1.59 -11.66
CA GLN A 91 4.05 -0.68 -12.74
C GLN A 91 2.82 -1.07 -13.54
N ASN A 92 2.05 -0.10 -14.03
CA ASN A 92 0.88 -0.34 -14.89
C ASN A 92 -0.21 -1.23 -14.26
N ASN A 93 -0.32 -1.31 -12.93
CA ASN A 93 -1.38 -2.10 -12.29
C ASN A 93 -2.63 -1.24 -12.10
N ILE A 94 -3.80 -1.86 -12.22
CA ILE A 94 -5.07 -1.30 -11.78
C ILE A 94 -5.44 -2.00 -10.48
N ILE A 95 -5.57 -1.23 -9.39
CA ILE A 95 -5.94 -1.75 -8.07
C ILE A 95 -7.17 -0.99 -7.59
N SER A 96 -8.21 -1.72 -7.19
CA SER A 96 -9.49 -1.10 -6.82
C SER A 96 -10.11 -1.67 -5.57
N ASN A 97 -10.75 -0.79 -4.80
CA ASN A 97 -11.60 -1.09 -3.64
C ASN A 97 -10.88 -1.82 -2.49
N THR A 98 -9.57 -1.65 -2.38
CA THR A 98 -8.80 -2.24 -1.29
C THR A 98 -9.07 -1.52 0.04
N PRO A 99 -9.42 -2.23 1.13
CA PRO A 99 -9.68 -1.61 2.43
C PRO A 99 -8.48 -0.85 3.02
N LEU A 100 -7.29 -1.42 2.93
CA LEU A 100 -6.03 -0.74 3.27
C LEU A 100 -5.32 -0.28 1.99
N SER A 101 -4.01 -0.06 2.06
CA SER A 101 -3.22 0.45 0.94
C SER A 101 -3.34 -0.40 -0.32
N GLY A 102 -3.42 0.25 -1.47
CA GLY A 102 -3.33 -0.42 -2.76
C GLY A 102 -1.93 -1.04 -2.94
N ILE A 103 -0.89 -0.33 -2.51
CA ILE A 103 0.50 -0.82 -2.50
C ILE A 103 1.10 -0.60 -1.11
N TYR A 104 1.62 -1.66 -0.49
CA TYR A 104 2.30 -1.60 0.79
C TYR A 104 3.62 -2.37 0.73
N LEU A 105 4.75 -1.71 0.94
CA LEU A 105 6.06 -2.36 0.91
C LEU A 105 6.83 -2.10 2.19
N GLY A 106 7.31 -3.19 2.81
CA GLY A 106 8.25 -3.16 3.92
C GLY A 106 7.58 -2.99 5.26
N ARG A 107 8.35 -2.87 6.34
CA ARG A 107 7.79 -2.87 7.70
C ARG A 107 8.54 -1.92 8.62
N LEU A 108 7.80 -1.26 9.52
CA LEU A 108 8.33 -0.53 10.67
C LEU A 108 8.62 -1.48 11.84
N SER A 109 9.61 -1.14 12.66
CA SER A 109 9.76 -1.81 13.96
C SER A 109 8.59 -1.39 14.86
N ASN A 110 7.90 -2.36 15.46
CA ASN A 110 6.81 -2.12 16.41
C ASN A 110 7.34 -1.98 17.85
N GLY A 111 8.50 -1.35 18.05
CA GLY A 111 9.07 -1.11 19.39
C GLY A 111 9.60 -2.37 20.12
N GLY A 112 9.79 -3.49 19.40
CA GLY A 112 10.37 -4.73 19.92
C GLY A 112 11.52 -5.25 19.04
N THR A 113 11.82 -6.56 19.08
CA THR A 113 12.85 -7.23 18.25
C THR A 113 12.52 -7.31 16.76
N SER A 114 11.37 -6.78 16.33
CA SER A 114 10.94 -6.79 14.93
C SER A 114 11.88 -5.92 14.10
N LYS A 115 12.58 -6.57 13.17
CA LYS A 115 13.55 -5.93 12.29
C LYS A 115 12.86 -4.97 11.32
N VAL A 116 13.43 -3.76 11.17
CA VAL A 116 13.07 -2.82 10.11
C VAL A 116 13.56 -3.38 8.78
N SER A 117 12.72 -3.38 7.75
CA SER A 117 13.13 -3.82 6.41
C SER A 117 14.12 -2.83 5.79
N GLU A 118 15.21 -3.33 5.20
CA GLU A 118 16.00 -2.55 4.22
C GLU A 118 15.27 -2.56 2.87
N VAL A 119 15.06 -1.39 2.26
CA VAL A 119 14.22 -1.24 1.07
C VAL A 119 14.96 -0.42 0.03
N GLN A 120 15.51 -1.07 -0.99
CA GLN A 120 16.37 -0.40 -1.97
C GLN A 120 15.90 -0.55 -3.43
N GLY A 121 16.11 0.48 -4.24
CA GLY A 121 15.82 0.44 -5.68
C GLY A 121 14.36 0.12 -5.98
N ILE A 122 13.43 0.83 -5.35
CA ILE A 122 11.99 0.63 -5.54
C ILE A 122 11.49 1.55 -6.65
N LYS A 123 10.71 1.00 -7.59
CA LYS A 123 10.00 1.77 -8.61
C LYS A 123 8.50 1.47 -8.53
N ILE A 124 7.69 2.49 -8.29
CA ILE A 124 6.23 2.42 -8.30
C ILE A 124 5.74 3.44 -9.33
N SER A 125 5.32 3.00 -10.52
CA SER A 125 4.92 3.93 -11.57
C SER A 125 3.69 3.55 -12.35
N ASP A 126 2.97 4.54 -12.86
CA ASP A 126 1.91 4.32 -13.84
C ASP A 126 0.77 3.41 -13.34
N ASN A 127 0.59 3.31 -12.01
CA ASN A 127 -0.51 2.52 -11.43
C ASN A 127 -1.77 3.38 -11.28
N ILE A 128 -2.93 2.75 -11.44
CA ILE A 128 -4.24 3.34 -11.17
C ILE A 128 -4.77 2.71 -9.90
N LEU A 129 -4.87 3.51 -8.83
CA LEU A 129 -5.36 3.09 -7.52
C LEU A 129 -6.70 3.78 -7.26
N THR A 130 -7.80 3.04 -7.30
CA THR A 130 -9.16 3.60 -7.15
C THR A 130 -9.80 3.12 -5.86
N ASN A 131 -10.32 4.05 -5.04
CA ASN A 131 -11.00 3.72 -3.79
C ASN A 131 -10.17 2.77 -2.90
N CYS A 132 -8.87 3.00 -2.79
CA CYS A 132 -8.01 2.27 -1.87
C CYS A 132 -7.98 2.98 -0.51
N ALA A 133 -7.52 2.26 0.53
CA ALA A 133 -7.19 2.82 1.83
C ALA A 133 -8.37 3.44 2.59
N TYR A 134 -9.58 2.90 2.42
CA TYR A 134 -10.77 3.50 3.00
C TYR A 134 -11.09 3.10 4.45
N LEU A 135 -10.39 2.10 4.99
CA LEU A 135 -10.65 1.64 6.34
C LEU A 135 -10.12 2.64 7.37
N LYS A 136 -11.01 3.13 8.25
CA LYS A 136 -10.62 3.98 9.38
C LYS A 136 -10.40 3.13 10.62
N GLN A 137 -9.18 2.65 10.86
CA GLN A 137 -8.86 2.04 12.16
C GLN A 137 -8.53 3.13 13.19
N PRO A 138 -8.95 2.98 14.47
CA PRO A 138 -8.81 4.01 15.51
C PRO A 138 -7.36 4.41 15.87
N SER A 139 -6.34 3.85 15.21
CA SER A 139 -4.93 4.21 15.38
C SER A 139 -4.10 4.19 14.09
N SER A 140 -4.68 3.79 12.95
CA SER A 140 -3.93 3.65 11.72
C SER A 140 -4.22 4.82 10.77
N THR A 141 -3.15 5.53 10.41
CA THR A 141 -3.18 6.35 9.22
C THR A 141 -3.11 5.40 8.01
N THR A 142 -3.98 5.54 7.04
CA THR A 142 -3.94 4.75 5.79
C THR A 142 -3.55 5.64 4.62
N SER A 143 -2.94 5.02 3.60
CA SER A 143 -2.53 5.71 2.36
C SER A 143 -2.68 4.81 1.15
N PHE A 144 -2.82 5.38 -0.05
CA PHE A 144 -2.90 4.59 -1.29
C PHE A 144 -1.62 3.79 -1.53
N ILE A 145 -0.46 4.45 -1.34
CA ILE A 145 0.87 3.85 -1.38
C ILE A 145 1.51 4.03 0.00
N ASP A 146 2.02 2.95 0.56
CA ASP A 146 2.79 2.97 1.80
C ASP A 146 4.14 2.28 1.60
N LEU A 147 5.22 3.03 1.82
CA LEU A 147 6.58 2.53 1.69
C LEU A 147 7.30 2.69 3.03
N ARG A 148 7.63 1.56 3.65
CA ARG A 148 8.12 1.49 5.03
C ARG A 148 9.46 0.77 5.10
N GLY A 149 10.26 1.11 6.09
CA GLY A 149 11.61 0.55 6.27
C GLY A 149 12.70 1.61 6.12
N ASN A 150 13.96 1.19 6.05
CA ASN A 150 15.07 2.06 5.68
C ASN A 150 15.16 2.12 4.15
N ILE A 151 14.74 3.24 3.55
CA ILE A 151 14.58 3.36 2.10
C ILE A 151 15.84 3.99 1.49
N LEU A 152 16.41 3.29 0.51
CA LEU A 152 17.58 3.74 -0.25
C LEU A 152 17.30 3.62 -1.74
N GLY A 153 16.92 4.74 -2.36
CA GLY A 153 16.53 4.74 -3.77
C GLY A 153 15.09 4.28 -3.94
N ALA A 154 14.17 5.24 -4.08
CA ALA A 154 12.79 4.95 -4.46
C ALA A 154 12.30 5.97 -5.48
N THR A 155 11.56 5.52 -6.49
CA THR A 155 10.87 6.39 -7.44
C THR A 155 9.39 6.05 -7.44
N ILE A 156 8.55 7.01 -7.04
CA ILE A 156 7.09 6.89 -7.07
C ILE A 156 6.57 7.95 -8.05
N GLN A 157 6.15 7.55 -9.24
CA GLN A 157 5.82 8.53 -10.28
C GLN A 157 4.62 8.16 -11.15
N SER A 158 3.94 9.16 -11.71
CA SER A 158 2.91 8.94 -12.74
C SER A 158 1.75 8.04 -12.29
N ASN A 159 1.52 7.89 -10.97
CA ASN A 159 0.40 7.12 -10.45
C ASN A 159 -0.86 7.99 -10.38
N LEU A 160 -2.00 7.42 -10.74
CA LEU A 160 -3.32 8.01 -10.53
C LEU A 160 -3.96 7.42 -9.28
N MET A 161 -4.19 8.24 -8.27
CA MET A 161 -4.89 7.88 -7.03
C MET A 161 -6.26 8.54 -7.02
N ASN A 162 -7.30 7.75 -7.26
CA ASN A 162 -8.65 8.23 -7.45
C ASN A 162 -9.54 7.84 -6.25
N ASP A 163 -9.82 8.81 -5.38
CA ASP A 163 -10.75 8.68 -4.27
C ASP A 163 -12.15 9.14 -4.71
N LYS A 164 -13.06 8.18 -4.93
CA LYS A 164 -14.44 8.48 -5.32
C LYS A 164 -15.41 8.44 -4.14
N PHE A 165 -14.93 8.35 -2.90
CA PHE A 165 -15.79 8.41 -1.72
C PHE A 165 -16.24 9.84 -1.43
N GLU A 166 -17.51 9.99 -1.06
CA GLU A 166 -18.10 11.29 -0.67
C GLU A 166 -17.50 11.82 0.65
N ILE A 167 -17.03 10.91 1.52
CA ILE A 167 -16.40 11.23 2.80
C ILE A 167 -14.94 10.83 2.75
N GLU A 168 -14.08 11.67 3.31
CA GLU A 168 -12.65 11.44 3.48
C GLU A 168 -12.37 10.12 4.22
N LYS A 169 -11.61 9.22 3.60
CA LYS A 169 -11.21 7.94 4.22
C LYS A 169 -9.70 7.79 4.41
N ALA A 170 -8.91 8.00 3.36
CA ALA A 170 -7.46 7.93 3.44
C ALA A 170 -6.87 9.26 3.92
N LEU A 171 -5.93 9.21 4.88
CA LEU A 171 -5.27 10.42 5.40
C LEU A 171 -4.17 10.93 4.48
N TYR A 172 -3.50 10.04 3.74
CA TYR A 172 -2.40 10.40 2.85
C TYR A 172 -2.55 9.70 1.49
N SER A 173 -2.00 10.28 0.43
CA SER A 173 -1.90 9.61 -0.87
C SER A 173 -0.69 8.70 -0.90
N ILE A 174 0.49 9.25 -0.61
CA ILE A 174 1.73 8.50 -0.47
C ILE A 174 2.26 8.71 0.94
N ARG A 175 2.61 7.62 1.61
CA ARG A 175 3.22 7.65 2.93
C ARG A 175 4.55 6.92 2.92
N LEU A 176 5.55 7.56 3.52
CA LEU A 176 6.84 6.96 3.77
C LEU A 176 6.99 6.64 5.28
N THR A 177 8.01 5.88 5.66
CA THR A 177 8.42 5.82 7.07
C THR A 177 8.80 7.23 7.59
N PRO A 178 8.70 7.54 8.90
CA PRO A 178 9.08 8.86 9.42
C PRO A 178 10.52 9.27 9.08
N THR A 179 11.45 8.33 9.08
CA THR A 179 12.86 8.56 8.70
C THR A 179 13.20 7.71 7.47
N PRO A 180 12.83 8.16 6.25
CA PRO A 180 12.80 7.31 5.08
C PRO A 180 14.15 6.97 4.50
N GLY A 181 15.24 7.63 4.88
CA GLY A 181 16.53 7.45 4.23
C GLY A 181 16.69 8.47 3.10
N LYS A 182 17.25 8.06 1.96
CA LYS A 182 17.70 8.99 0.90
C LYS A 182 17.42 8.50 -0.52
N ASP A 183 17.64 9.38 -1.49
CA ASP A 183 17.47 9.14 -2.93
C ASP A 183 16.03 8.77 -3.30
N ILE A 184 15.07 9.52 -2.75
CA ILE A 184 13.64 9.30 -2.94
C ILE A 184 13.09 10.39 -3.87
N TYR A 185 12.48 9.94 -4.96
CA TYR A 185 11.91 10.79 -6.01
C TYR A 185 10.42 10.52 -6.10
N ILE A 186 9.60 11.55 -5.86
CA ILE A 186 8.15 11.46 -5.96
C ILE A 186 7.69 12.57 -6.89
N ARG A 187 7.23 12.21 -8.09
CA ARG A 187 6.91 13.20 -9.13
C ARG A 187 5.71 12.79 -9.97
N ASP A 188 5.03 13.75 -10.57
CA ASP A 188 4.00 13.50 -11.59
C ASP A 188 2.85 12.57 -11.12
N ASN A 189 2.60 12.47 -9.81
CA ASN A 189 1.48 11.70 -9.28
C ASN A 189 0.22 12.58 -9.21
N VAL A 190 -0.92 12.01 -9.60
CA VAL A 190 -2.20 12.73 -9.61
C VAL A 190 -3.13 12.14 -8.57
N VAL A 191 -3.72 13.02 -7.76
CA VAL A 191 -4.76 12.66 -6.80
C VAL A 191 -6.05 13.33 -7.22
N THR A 192 -7.11 12.56 -7.40
CA THR A 192 -8.45 13.07 -7.67
C THR A 192 -9.39 12.67 -6.54
N THR A 193 -10.17 13.61 -6.02
CA THR A 193 -11.15 13.35 -4.95
C THR A 193 -12.50 14.00 -5.27
N LYS A 194 -13.60 13.36 -4.85
CA LYS A 194 -14.93 13.98 -4.84
C LYS A 194 -15.14 14.96 -3.68
N GLN A 195 -14.29 14.89 -2.66
CA GLN A 195 -14.41 15.72 -1.48
C GLN A 195 -14.09 17.18 -1.82
N ALA A 196 -14.74 18.13 -1.15
CA ALA A 196 -14.49 19.55 -1.36
C ALA A 196 -13.00 19.89 -1.16
N VAL A 197 -12.47 20.71 -2.07
CA VAL A 197 -11.06 21.15 -2.12
C VAL A 197 -10.77 22.21 -1.04
N THR A 198 -11.23 21.99 0.18
CA THR A 198 -10.82 22.77 1.37
C THR A 198 -9.68 22.10 2.13
N LYS A 199 -9.35 20.86 1.75
CA LYS A 199 -8.27 20.04 2.31
C LYS A 199 -7.45 19.43 1.16
N ILE A 200 -6.69 20.25 0.43
CA ILE A 200 -5.60 19.70 -0.40
C ILE A 200 -4.54 19.21 0.58
N LYS A 201 -4.56 17.91 0.89
CA LYS A 201 -3.69 17.32 1.90
C LYS A 201 -2.26 17.26 1.41
N MET A 202 -1.32 17.24 2.37
CA MET A 202 0.08 16.92 2.10
C MET A 202 0.16 15.64 1.26
N LEU A 203 0.61 15.79 0.01
CA LEU A 203 0.78 14.68 -0.93
C LEU A 203 1.77 13.63 -0.40
N ILE A 204 2.64 14.04 0.53
CA ILE A 204 3.74 13.27 1.06
C ILE A 204 3.87 13.56 2.55
N ALA A 205 3.82 12.51 3.38
CA ALA A 205 4.27 12.59 4.77
C ALA A 205 5.62 11.87 4.87
N ALA A 206 6.69 12.65 4.89
CA ALA A 206 8.05 12.23 5.21
C ALA A 206 8.54 13.10 6.37
N GLY A 207 9.09 12.53 7.43
CA GLY A 207 9.48 13.27 8.64
C GLY A 207 10.64 14.27 8.45
N TYR A 208 11.08 14.49 7.20
CA TYR A 208 12.01 15.53 6.80
C TYR A 208 11.58 16.07 5.43
N GLU A 209 11.05 17.29 5.37
CA GLU A 209 10.69 17.99 4.12
C GLU A 209 11.91 18.21 3.19
N GLN A 210 13.14 18.05 3.70
CA GLN A 210 14.38 18.32 2.96
C GLN A 210 14.88 17.15 2.08
N THR A 211 14.37 15.93 2.25
CA THR A 211 14.84 14.74 1.49
C THR A 211 13.92 14.34 0.34
N VAL A 212 12.77 14.98 0.21
CA VAL A 212 11.80 14.71 -0.86
C VAL A 212 11.83 15.87 -1.84
N LYS A 213 12.34 15.64 -3.05
CA LYS A 213 12.14 16.58 -4.16
C LYS A 213 10.79 16.26 -4.80
N ALA A 214 9.83 17.17 -4.62
CA ALA A 214 8.54 17.18 -5.31
C ALA A 214 8.67 17.86 -6.68
#